data_AF-A0A420DAV9-F1
#
_entry.id   AF-A0A420DAV9-F1
#
_cell.length_a   1.000
_cell.length_b   1.000
_cell.length_c   1.000
_cell.angle_alpha   90.00
_cell.angle_beta   90.00
_cell.angle_gamma   90.00
#
_symmetry.space_group_name_H-M   'P 1'
#
loop_
_entity.id
_entity.type
_entity.pdbx_description
1 polymer ?
#
loop_
_entity_poly.entity_id
_entity_poly.type
_entity_poly.pdbx_seq_one_letter_code
_entity_poly.pdbx_strand_id
1 'polypeptide(L)'
;MYFFITNVGNVKQLWECDGTVEGTKMLAEVNTITGLYVYNNNLYFSGRVSIADNIGAELYKVNLPDATLAASDISKSEVKIYPNPSKGTFFVSGVKSGTFEMFDYSGRMVKAGKINEGKVSANAAAGNYILKVKSTDNKISQSQKVVIQ
;
A
#
# COMPACT_ATOMS: atom_id res chain seq x y z
N MET A 1 -7.69 0.66 -13.47
CA MET A 1 -8.46 0.45 -14.71
C MET A 1 -9.32 1.68 -14.96
N TYR A 2 -9.39 2.15 -16.19
CA TYR A 2 -10.26 3.27 -16.59
C TYR A 2 -11.21 2.82 -17.69
N PHE A 3 -12.47 3.23 -17.60
CA PHE A 3 -13.53 2.81 -18.52
C PHE A 3 -14.67 3.83 -18.54
N PHE A 4 -15.59 3.66 -19.49
CA PHE A 4 -16.76 4.51 -19.61
C PHE A 4 -18.04 3.74 -19.32
N ILE A 5 -18.98 4.45 -18.70
CA ILE A 5 -20.34 3.98 -18.48
C ILE A 5 -21.29 5.04 -19.03
N THR A 6 -22.40 4.61 -19.62
CA THR A 6 -23.54 5.48 -19.86
C THR A 6 -24.55 5.24 -18.75
N ASN A 7 -24.87 6.27 -17.98
CA ASN A 7 -25.84 6.15 -16.90
C ASN A 7 -27.29 6.08 -17.43
N VAL A 8 -28.25 5.87 -16.53
CA VAL A 8 -29.70 5.79 -16.87
C VAL A 8 -30.23 7.07 -17.54
N GLY A 9 -29.57 8.22 -17.30
CA GLY A 9 -29.88 9.51 -17.94
C GLY A 9 -29.21 9.75 -19.28
N ASN A 10 -28.59 8.73 -19.89
CA ASN A 10 -27.79 8.83 -21.12
C ASN A 10 -26.57 9.76 -21.02
N VAL A 11 -26.10 10.07 -19.81
CA VAL A 11 -24.87 10.82 -19.59
C VAL A 11 -23.71 9.84 -19.60
N LYS A 12 -22.66 10.13 -20.39
CA LYS A 12 -21.44 9.33 -20.38
C LYS A 12 -20.56 9.75 -19.21
N GLN A 13 -19.90 8.79 -18.61
CA GLN A 13 -19.11 8.99 -17.40
C GLN A 13 -17.79 8.26 -17.52
N LEU A 14 -16.69 8.91 -17.12
CA LEU A 14 -15.38 8.30 -16.96
C LEU A 14 -15.24 7.76 -15.54
N TRP A 15 -14.83 6.51 -15.42
CA TRP A 15 -14.68 5.78 -14.17
C TRP A 15 -13.27 5.26 -13.98
N GLU A 16 -12.85 5.19 -12.72
CA GLU A 16 -11.63 4.54 -12.24
C GLU A 16 -11.99 3.35 -11.34
N CYS A 17 -11.28 2.23 -11.49
CA CYS A 17 -11.44 1.03 -10.66
C CYS A 17 -10.09 0.33 -10.47
N ASP A 18 -9.78 -0.07 -9.24
CA ASP A 18 -8.59 -0.86 -8.89
C ASP A 18 -8.88 -2.38 -8.77
N GLY A 19 -10.10 -2.80 -9.09
CA GLY A 19 -10.58 -4.18 -8.92
C GLY A 19 -11.40 -4.40 -7.65
N THR A 20 -11.53 -3.39 -6.79
CA THR A 20 -12.37 -3.43 -5.58
C THR A 20 -13.59 -2.52 -5.71
N VAL A 21 -14.64 -2.82 -4.92
CA VAL A 21 -15.85 -1.96 -4.86
C VAL A 21 -15.50 -0.58 -4.29
N GLU A 22 -14.69 -0.52 -3.22
CA GLU A 22 -14.31 0.73 -2.56
C GLU A 22 -13.42 1.62 -3.45
N GLY A 23 -12.56 1.03 -4.27
CA GLY A 23 -11.71 1.75 -5.22
C GLY A 23 -12.39 2.10 -6.55
N THR A 24 -13.68 1.76 -6.72
CA THR A 24 -14.45 2.11 -7.92
C THR A 24 -15.14 3.45 -7.76
N LYS A 25 -14.75 4.45 -8.55
CA LYS A 25 -15.30 5.82 -8.46
C LYS A 25 -15.42 6.51 -9.81
N MET A 26 -16.41 7.39 -9.91
CA MET A 26 -16.61 8.28 -11.06
C MET A 26 -15.60 9.43 -11.01
N LEU A 27 -14.91 9.70 -12.12
CA LEU A 27 -13.96 10.80 -12.24
C LEU A 27 -14.59 12.06 -12.85
N ALA A 28 -15.39 11.89 -13.91
CA ALA A 28 -15.97 13.00 -14.63
C ALA A 28 -17.21 12.57 -15.42
N GLU A 29 -18.14 13.51 -15.61
CA GLU A 29 -19.20 13.38 -16.61
C GLU A 29 -18.74 14.02 -17.92
N VAL A 30 -19.08 13.38 -19.02
CA VAL A 30 -18.74 13.80 -20.38
C VAL A 30 -19.96 13.60 -21.28
N ASN A 31 -20.14 14.49 -22.24
CA ASN A 31 -21.23 14.41 -23.20
C ASN A 31 -20.89 13.43 -24.33
N THR A 32 -19.69 13.55 -24.90
CA THR A 32 -19.20 12.60 -25.90
C THR A 32 -17.79 12.17 -25.54
N ILE A 33 -17.45 10.94 -25.92
CA ILE A 33 -16.11 10.40 -25.68
C ILE A 33 -15.73 9.38 -26.74
N THR A 34 -14.48 9.46 -27.18
CA THR A 34 -13.90 8.63 -28.22
C THR A 34 -12.46 8.31 -27.85
N GLY A 35 -12.18 7.02 -27.75
CA GLY A 35 -10.85 6.48 -27.44
C GLY A 35 -10.44 6.64 -25.98
N LEU A 36 -9.52 5.77 -25.56
CA LEU A 36 -8.77 5.87 -24.32
C LEU A 36 -7.33 5.50 -24.65
N TYR A 37 -6.42 6.44 -24.45
CA TYR A 37 -5.00 6.24 -24.73
C TYR A 37 -4.18 6.61 -23.51
N VAL A 38 -3.36 5.68 -23.05
CA VAL A 38 -2.39 5.96 -21.99
C VAL A 38 -1.07 6.31 -22.65
N TYR A 39 -0.52 7.47 -22.30
CA TYR A 39 0.79 7.91 -22.75
C TYR A 39 1.48 8.72 -21.65
N ASN A 40 2.75 8.42 -21.37
CA ASN A 40 3.56 9.10 -20.35
C ASN A 40 2.82 9.32 -19.01
N ASN A 41 2.25 8.25 -18.45
CA ASN A 41 1.50 8.29 -17.18
C ASN A 41 0.30 9.27 -17.15
N ASN A 42 -0.26 9.55 -18.32
CA ASN A 42 -1.47 10.34 -18.47
C ASN A 42 -2.47 9.57 -19.34
N LEU A 43 -3.76 9.74 -19.03
CA LEU A 43 -4.84 9.21 -19.83
C LEU A 43 -5.40 10.31 -20.72
N TYR A 44 -5.49 10.01 -22.00
CA TYR A 44 -6.00 10.91 -23.03
C TYR A 44 -7.28 10.35 -23.64
N PHE A 45 -8.23 11.22 -23.89
CA PHE A 45 -9.44 10.93 -24.65
C PHE A 45 -9.90 12.15 -25.42
N SER A 46 -10.56 11.93 -26.55
CA SER A 46 -11.21 13.02 -27.28
C SER A 46 -12.70 13.02 -26.98
N GLY A 47 -13.32 14.18 -26.85
CA GLY A 47 -14.72 14.23 -26.45
C GLY A 47 -15.28 15.63 -26.30
N ARG A 48 -16.46 15.71 -25.69
CA ARG A 48 -17.10 16.96 -25.27
C ARG A 48 -17.45 16.83 -23.81
N VAL A 49 -17.14 17.84 -23.01
CA VAL A 49 -17.54 17.87 -21.60
C VAL A 49 -18.96 18.44 -21.47
N SER A 50 -19.34 19.42 -22.29
CA SER A 50 -20.70 19.98 -22.28
C SER A 50 -21.40 19.92 -23.65
N ILE A 51 -22.73 19.93 -23.63
CA ILE A 51 -23.56 20.17 -24.83
C ILE A 51 -23.57 21.66 -25.22
N ALA A 52 -23.22 22.56 -24.30
CA ALA A 52 -23.16 24.00 -24.53
C ALA A 52 -21.84 24.46 -25.16
N ASP A 53 -20.86 23.55 -25.32
CA ASP A 53 -19.58 23.85 -25.94
C ASP A 53 -19.74 23.99 -27.46
N ASN A 54 -19.68 25.23 -27.92
CA ASN A 54 -19.74 25.58 -29.34
C ASN A 54 -18.46 25.23 -30.13
N ILE A 55 -17.40 24.81 -29.45
CA ILE A 55 -16.06 24.67 -30.03
C ILE A 55 -15.87 23.32 -30.75
N GLY A 56 -16.60 22.26 -30.37
CA GLY A 56 -16.42 20.94 -30.99
C GLY A 56 -15.97 19.89 -29.99
N ALA A 57 -15.42 18.78 -30.48
CA ALA A 57 -14.74 17.82 -29.62
C ALA A 57 -13.29 18.27 -29.37
N GLU A 58 -12.83 18.14 -28.13
CA GLU A 58 -11.49 18.52 -27.67
C GLU A 58 -10.72 17.31 -27.15
N LEU A 59 -9.41 17.48 -26.98
CA LEU A 59 -8.54 16.48 -26.36
C LEU A 59 -8.41 16.77 -24.87
N TYR A 60 -8.83 15.82 -24.03
CA TYR A 60 -8.72 15.91 -22.59
C TYR A 60 -7.60 15.03 -22.05
N LYS A 61 -7.01 15.47 -20.94
CA LYS A 61 -5.96 14.77 -20.20
C LYS A 61 -6.41 14.55 -18.76
N VAL A 62 -6.29 13.32 -18.29
CA VAL A 62 -6.40 12.96 -16.88
C VAL A 62 -5.02 12.55 -16.38
N ASN A 63 -4.53 13.24 -15.35
CA ASN A 63 -3.29 12.87 -14.70
C ASN A 63 -3.51 11.54 -13.97
N LEU A 64 -2.75 10.51 -14.32
CA LEU A 64 -2.78 9.26 -13.59
C LEU A 64 -1.87 9.41 -12.36
N PRO A 65 -2.25 8.86 -11.20
CA PRO A 65 -1.30 8.75 -10.11
C PRO A 65 -0.07 7.99 -10.61
N ASP A 66 1.12 8.39 -10.15
CA ASP A 66 2.31 7.58 -10.36
C ASP A 66 2.01 6.16 -9.88
N ALA A 67 2.45 5.16 -10.64
CA ALA A 67 2.32 3.78 -10.23
C ALA A 67 3.04 3.63 -8.90
N THR A 68 2.31 3.74 -7.80
CA THR A 68 2.82 3.49 -6.47
C THR A 68 3.02 1.98 -6.41
N LEU A 69 4.24 1.55 -6.76
CA LEU A 69 4.69 0.22 -6.39
C LEU A 69 4.38 0.08 -4.90
N ALA A 70 3.70 -1.00 -4.52
CA ALA A 70 3.34 -1.28 -3.14
C ALA A 70 4.55 -1.50 -2.20
N ALA A 71 5.76 -1.15 -2.65
CA ALA A 71 6.87 -0.86 -1.77
C ALA A 71 6.67 0.58 -1.27
N SER A 72 6.06 0.73 -0.09
CA SER A 72 6.25 1.98 0.65
C SER A 72 7.75 2.21 0.75
N ASP A 73 8.24 3.35 0.27
CA ASP A 73 9.60 3.80 0.57
C ASP A 73 9.72 3.85 2.09
N ILE A 74 10.25 2.77 2.66
CA ILE A 74 10.60 2.70 4.07
C ILE A 74 11.72 3.72 4.18
N SER A 75 11.39 4.91 4.67
CA SER A 75 12.39 5.76 5.31
C SER A 75 13.14 4.83 6.24
N LYS A 76 14.41 4.57 5.93
CA LYS A 76 15.25 3.56 6.56
C LYS A 76 15.52 3.98 8.01
N SER A 77 14.51 3.92 8.87
CA SER A 77 14.70 3.87 10.30
C SER A 77 15.45 2.57 10.54
N GLU A 78 16.72 2.66 10.90
CA GLU A 78 17.55 1.51 11.23
C GLU A 78 16.99 0.85 12.49
N VAL A 79 16.03 -0.06 12.33
CA VAL A 79 15.57 -0.88 13.43
C VAL A 79 16.67 -1.88 13.74
N LYS A 80 17.24 -1.80 14.95
CA LYS A 80 18.27 -2.72 15.41
C LYS A 80 17.68 -3.61 16.50
N ILE A 81 17.75 -4.93 16.31
CA ILE A 81 17.30 -5.90 17.30
C ILE A 81 18.52 -6.49 18.02
N TYR A 82 18.55 -6.36 19.35
CA TYR A 82 19.67 -6.80 20.19
C TYR A 82 19.18 -7.28 21.57
N PRO A 83 19.93 -8.13 22.29
CA PRO A 83 21.10 -8.85 21.81
C PRO A 83 20.71 -9.93 20.80
N ASN A 84 21.62 -10.26 19.90
CA ASN A 84 21.48 -11.40 18.99
C ASN A 84 22.84 -12.11 18.94
N PRO A 85 23.00 -13.32 19.49
CA PRO A 85 21.97 -14.20 20.09
C PRO A 85 21.36 -13.70 21.40
N SER A 86 20.18 -14.20 21.77
CA SER A 86 19.49 -13.86 23.04
C SER A 86 18.97 -15.09 23.79
N LYS A 87 18.57 -14.89 25.06
CA LYS A 87 17.83 -15.88 25.86
C LYS A 87 16.30 -15.81 25.66
N GLY A 88 15.84 -15.35 24.51
CA GLY A 88 14.41 -15.21 24.18
C GLY A 88 13.79 -13.85 24.53
N THR A 89 14.62 -12.86 24.92
CA THR A 89 14.23 -11.46 25.11
C THR A 89 15.09 -10.57 24.22
N PHE A 90 14.45 -9.64 23.50
CA PHE A 90 15.08 -8.72 22.56
C PHE A 90 14.66 -7.29 22.84
N PHE A 91 15.53 -6.34 22.50
CA PHE A 91 15.28 -4.91 22.46
C PHE A 91 15.30 -4.44 21.00
N VAL A 92 14.38 -3.56 20.66
CA VAL A 92 14.13 -3.05 19.32
C VAL A 92 14.41 -1.54 19.34
N SER A 93 15.58 -1.14 18.83
CA SER A 93 15.89 0.28 18.63
C SER A 93 15.00 0.86 17.53
N GLY A 94 14.56 2.10 17.69
CA GLY A 94 13.72 2.80 16.71
C GLY A 94 12.22 2.54 16.84
N VAL A 95 11.78 1.60 17.69
CA VAL A 95 10.35 1.33 17.95
C VAL A 95 10.10 1.29 19.46
N LYS A 96 9.53 2.36 20.02
CA LYS A 96 9.17 2.42 21.45
C LYS A 96 7.94 1.57 21.77
N SER A 97 6.93 1.58 20.90
CA SER A 97 5.68 0.84 21.06
C SER A 97 5.16 0.33 19.72
N GLY A 98 4.59 -0.87 19.74
CA GLY A 98 4.11 -1.52 18.52
C GLY A 98 3.74 -2.97 18.74
N THR A 99 3.77 -3.76 17.68
CA THR A 99 3.57 -5.21 17.71
C THR A 99 4.76 -5.95 17.14
N PHE A 100 4.93 -7.20 17.55
CA PHE A 100 5.90 -8.10 16.96
C PHE A 100 5.24 -9.43 16.61
N GLU A 101 5.76 -10.07 15.58
CA GLU A 101 5.42 -11.41 15.12
C GLU A 101 6.72 -12.19 14.90
N MET A 102 6.81 -13.39 15.43
CA MET A 102 7.97 -14.28 15.32
C MET A 102 7.58 -15.51 14.52
N PHE A 103 8.40 -15.86 13.53
CA PHE A 103 8.19 -16.99 12.63
C PHE A 103 9.39 -17.95 12.70
N ASP A 104 9.13 -19.24 12.57
CA ASP A 104 10.18 -20.23 12.31
C ASP A 104 10.61 -20.21 10.82
N TYR A 105 11.61 -21.01 10.46
CA TYR A 105 12.13 -21.07 9.08
C TYR A 105 11.15 -21.66 8.06
N SER A 106 10.08 -22.33 8.52
CA SER A 106 8.99 -22.81 7.66
C SER A 106 7.95 -21.73 7.38
N GLY A 107 8.09 -20.55 7.99
CA GLY A 107 7.13 -19.46 7.91
C GLY A 107 5.95 -19.59 8.87
N ARG A 108 5.94 -20.59 9.76
CA ARG A 108 4.90 -20.75 10.76
C ARG A 108 5.11 -19.74 11.89
N MET A 109 4.03 -19.05 12.28
CA MET A 109 4.04 -18.12 13.39
C MET A 109 4.23 -18.87 14.72
N VAL A 110 5.27 -18.53 15.45
CA VAL A 110 5.64 -19.12 16.75
C VAL A 110 5.11 -18.26 17.90
N LYS A 111 5.19 -16.93 17.75
CA LYS A 111 4.73 -15.99 18.79
C LYS A 111 4.32 -14.66 18.17
N ALA A 112 3.32 -14.01 18.76
CA ALA A 112 3.01 -12.61 18.51
C ALA A 112 2.75 -11.89 19.83
N GLY A 113 2.94 -10.57 19.84
CA GLY A 113 2.72 -9.76 21.04
C GLY A 113 2.91 -8.27 20.81
N LYS A 114 2.84 -7.51 21.90
CA LYS A 114 3.10 -6.07 21.91
C LYS A 114 4.54 -5.79 22.30
N ILE A 115 5.10 -4.73 21.72
CA ILE A 115 6.37 -4.13 22.12
C ILE A 115 6.06 -3.08 23.18
N ASN A 116 6.59 -3.26 24.39
CA ASN A 116 6.48 -2.28 25.46
C ASN A 116 7.87 -1.72 25.75
N GLU A 117 8.05 -0.41 25.62
CA GLU A 117 9.34 0.28 25.83
C GLU A 117 10.49 -0.33 25.01
N GLY A 118 10.21 -0.72 23.76
CA GLY A 118 11.18 -1.37 22.87
C GLY A 118 11.53 -2.81 23.25
N LYS A 119 10.92 -3.41 24.26
CA LYS A 119 11.19 -4.79 24.69
C LYS A 119 10.23 -5.80 24.07
N VAL A 120 10.78 -6.91 23.61
CA VAL A 120 10.10 -8.09 23.05
C VAL A 120 10.49 -9.33 23.85
N SER A 121 9.49 -10.08 24.33
CA SER A 121 9.70 -11.37 25.01
C SER A 121 9.02 -12.48 24.21
N ALA A 122 9.82 -13.36 23.62
CA ALA A 122 9.32 -14.38 22.70
C ALA A 122 9.04 -15.73 23.38
N ASN A 123 9.74 -16.05 24.48
CA ASN A 123 9.63 -17.32 25.21
C ASN A 123 9.51 -18.55 24.28
N ALA A 124 10.45 -18.65 23.34
CA ALA A 124 10.52 -19.72 22.36
C ALA A 124 11.77 -20.57 22.61
N ALA A 125 11.78 -21.80 22.09
CA ALA A 125 12.92 -22.71 22.18
C ALA A 125 14.18 -22.13 21.51
N ALA A 126 15.34 -22.71 21.80
CA ALA A 126 16.57 -22.34 21.11
C ALA A 126 16.47 -22.66 19.61
N GLY A 127 16.84 -21.70 18.77
CA GLY A 127 16.64 -21.81 17.33
C GLY A 127 16.82 -20.50 16.57
N ASN A 128 16.67 -20.58 15.24
CA ASN A 128 16.68 -19.43 14.34
C ASN A 128 15.24 -19.01 14.03
N TYR A 129 14.97 -17.72 14.10
CA TYR A 129 13.64 -17.15 13.86
C TYR A 129 13.72 -15.88 13.02
N ILE A 130 12.60 -15.54 12.38
CA ILE A 130 12.38 -14.22 11.78
C ILE A 130 11.49 -13.43 12.72
N LEU A 131 12.00 -12.30 13.23
CA LEU A 131 11.24 -11.37 14.04
C LEU A 131 10.80 -10.18 13.19
N LYS A 132 9.50 -10.07 12.96
CA LYS A 132 8.86 -8.94 12.30
C LYS A 132 8.34 -7.97 13.36
N VAL A 133 8.67 -6.70 13.22
CA VAL A 133 8.24 -5.64 14.13
C VAL A 133 7.48 -4.58 13.36
N LYS A 134 6.43 -4.04 13.99
CA LYS A 134 5.58 -3.03 13.42
C LYS A 134 5.31 -1.94 14.45
N SER A 135 5.60 -0.69 14.11
CA SER A 135 5.32 0.46 14.97
C SER A 135 3.82 0.75 15.01
N THR A 136 3.35 1.35 16.11
CA THR A 136 1.95 1.75 16.31
C THR A 136 1.45 2.72 15.22
N ASP A 137 2.33 3.58 14.72
CA ASP A 137 2.03 4.53 13.64
C ASP A 137 2.06 3.92 12.23
N ASN A 138 2.27 2.59 12.12
CA ASN A 138 2.43 1.84 10.87
C ASN A 138 3.57 2.31 9.95
N LYS A 139 4.41 3.27 10.37
CA LYS A 139 5.50 3.79 9.53
C LYS A 139 6.69 2.84 9.45
N ILE A 140 6.89 2.04 10.49
CA ILE A 140 7.96 1.05 10.56
C ILE A 140 7.33 -0.33 10.47
N SER A 141 7.68 -1.07 9.42
CA SER A 141 7.49 -2.52 9.36
C SER A 141 8.78 -3.15 8.83
N GLN A 142 9.51 -3.83 9.72
CA GLN A 142 10.79 -4.45 9.38
C GLN A 142 10.85 -5.87 9.92
N SER A 143 11.65 -6.71 9.29
CA SER A 143 11.92 -8.07 9.75
C SER A 143 13.43 -8.30 9.85
N GLN A 144 13.85 -8.99 10.90
CA GLN A 144 15.24 -9.35 11.11
C GLN A 144 15.36 -10.78 11.60
N LYS A 145 16.38 -11.50 11.11
CA LYS A 145 16.74 -12.82 11.64
C LYS A 145 17.28 -12.66 13.07
N VAL A 146 16.74 -13.44 13.99
CA VAL A 146 17.18 -13.51 15.39
C VAL A 146 17.48 -14.95 15.80
N VAL A 147 18.42 -15.09 16.74
CA VAL A 147 18.83 -16.39 17.29
C VAL A 147 18.52 -16.44 18.78
N ILE A 148 17.86 -17.50 19.22
CA ILE A 148 17.61 -17.81 20.63
C ILE A 148 18.51 -18.98 21.06
N GLN A 149 19.16 -18.87 22.21
CA GLN A 149 20.05 -19.86 22.82
C GLN A 149 19.76 -20.06 24.31
#